data_AF-A0A497NZJ9-F1
#
_entry.id   AF-A0A497NZJ9-F1
#
_cell.length_a   1.000
_cell.length_b   1.000
_cell.length_c   1.000
_cell.angle_alpha   90.00
_cell.angle_beta   90.00
_cell.angle_gamma   90.00
#
_symmetry.space_group_name_H-M   'P 1'
#
loop_
_entity.id
_entity.type
_entity.pdbx_description
1 polymer ?
#
loop_
_entity_poly.entity_id
_entity_poly.type
_entity_poly.pdbx_seq_one_letter_code
_entity_poly.pdbx_strand_id
1 'polypeptide(L)' 'MNSVKINMSSQIGKLELRNPFILASGTLGISGTMLKYIAQKGAGAVVTKSFGLKAREGYPGPV' A
#
# COMPACT_ATOMS: atom_id res chain seq x y z
N MET A 1 -28.10 -4.07 -21.87
CA MET A 1 -27.40 -2.89 -21.30
C MET A 1 -25.94 -2.99 -21.67
N ASN A 2 -25.43 -2.04 -22.47
CA ASN A 2 -24.00 -2.00 -22.80
C ASN A 2 -23.23 -1.55 -21.55
N SER A 3 -22.40 -2.44 -21.00
CA SER A 3 -21.54 -2.11 -19.87
C SER A 3 -20.34 -1.30 -20.36
N VAL A 4 -20.26 -0.03 -19.98
CA VAL A 4 -19.05 0.78 -20.17
C VAL A 4 -17.97 0.22 -19.22
N LYS A 5 -16.83 -0.17 -19.77
CA LYS A 5 -15.71 -0.72 -18.98
C LYS A 5 -14.83 0.44 -18.52
N ILE A 6 -14.83 0.75 -17.23
CA ILE A 6 -14.02 1.84 -16.65
C ILE A 6 -12.58 1.34 -16.45
N ASN A 7 -11.60 2.09 -16.98
CA ASN A 7 -10.18 1.86 -16.72
C ASN A 7 -9.71 2.76 -15.58
N MET A 8 -9.14 2.16 -14.53
CA MET A 8 -8.60 2.86 -13.37
C MET A 8 -7.06 2.96 -13.38
N SER A 9 -6.36 2.45 -14.39
CA SER A 9 -4.89 2.46 -14.42
C SER A 9 -4.29 3.86 -14.26
N SER A 10 -3.14 3.97 -13.63
CA SER A 10 -2.48 5.26 -13.35
C SER A 10 -0.96 5.14 -13.51
N GLN A 11 -0.29 6.26 -13.82
CA GLN A 11 1.15 6.33 -13.96
C GLN A 11 1.73 7.37 -12.99
N ILE A 12 2.75 6.98 -12.22
CA ILE A 12 3.48 7.87 -11.30
C ILE A 12 4.97 7.79 -11.65
N GLY A 13 5.49 8.81 -12.34
CA GLY A 13 6.84 8.75 -12.92
C GLY A 13 6.98 7.54 -13.85
N LYS A 14 7.87 6.60 -13.49
CA LYS A 14 8.08 5.35 -14.24
C LYS A 14 7.24 4.17 -13.73
N LEU A 15 6.42 4.36 -12.69
CA LEU A 15 5.58 3.30 -12.14
C LEU A 15 4.23 3.26 -12.84
N GLU A 16 3.88 2.10 -13.37
CA GLU A 16 2.55 1.80 -13.89
C GLU A 16 1.75 1.04 -12.84
N LEU A 17 0.57 1.57 -12.51
CA LEU A 17 -0.31 1.01 -11.49
C LEU A 17 -1.63 0.58 -12.13
N ARG A 18 -2.13 -0.59 -11.72
CA ARG A 18 -3.46 -1.07 -12.14
C ARG A 18 -4.63 -0.19 -11.66
N ASN A 19 -4.40 0.62 -10.62
CA ASN A 19 -5.33 1.61 -10.07
C ASN A 19 -4.56 2.65 -9.23
N PRO A 20 -5.16 3.82 -8.91
CA PRO A 20 -4.47 4.87 -8.15
C PRO A 20 -4.40 4.61 -6.64
N PHE A 21 -4.94 3.49 -6.13
CA PHE A 21 -5.01 3.27 -4.69
C PHE A 21 -3.66 2.79 -4.16
N ILE A 22 -3.05 3.61 -3.32
CA ILE A 22 -1.75 3.33 -2.70
C ILE A 22 -1.94 3.22 -1.19
N LEU A 23 -1.41 2.17 -0.58
CA LEU A 23 -1.41 2.03 0.88
C LEU A 23 -0.60 3.18 1.52
N ALA A 24 -1.23 3.96 2.39
CA ALA A 24 -0.54 5.00 3.15
C ALA A 24 0.47 4.41 4.14
N SER A 25 1.65 5.03 4.23
CA SER A 25 2.69 4.64 5.20
C SER A 25 2.15 4.65 6.63
N GLY A 26 2.48 3.63 7.41
CA GLY A 26 2.14 3.57 8.83
C GLY A 26 0.79 2.96 9.19
N THR A 27 -0.03 2.59 8.21
CA THR A 27 -1.35 1.99 8.51
C THR A 27 -1.26 0.47 8.71
N LEU A 28 -0.83 -0.27 7.69
CA LEU A 28 -0.72 -1.73 7.69
C LEU A 28 0.58 -2.19 7.00
N GLY A 29 1.63 -1.37 7.04
CA GLY A 29 2.87 -1.60 6.29
C GLY A 29 4.05 -2.14 7.10
N ILE A 30 3.82 -2.73 8.28
CA ILE A 30 4.90 -3.06 9.25
C ILE A 30 5.70 -4.32 8.89
N SER A 31 5.10 -5.28 8.15
CA SER A 31 5.75 -6.53 7.76
C SER A 31 5.58 -6.81 6.26
N GLY A 32 6.53 -7.52 5.68
CA GLY A 32 6.48 -7.94 4.27
C GLY A 32 5.24 -8.76 3.94
N THR A 33 4.81 -9.63 4.87
CA THR A 33 3.59 -10.44 4.71
C THR A 33 2.33 -9.56 4.60
N MET A 34 2.22 -8.50 5.40
CA MET A 34 1.09 -7.58 5.33
C MET A 34 1.08 -6.77 4.03
N LEU A 35 2.26 -6.30 3.58
CA LEU A 35 2.41 -5.61 2.30
C LEU A 35 1.98 -6.50 1.12
N LYS A 36 2.42 -7.77 1.12
CA LYS A 36 2.00 -8.77 0.12
C LYS A 36 0.49 -9.00 0.15
N TYR A 37 -0.09 -9.16 1.34
CA TYR A 37 -1.53 -9.35 1.50
C TYR A 37 -2.34 -8.18 0.91
N ILE A 38 -1.96 -6.94 1.21
CA ILE A 38 -2.66 -5.73 0.70
C ILE A 38 -2.50 -5.60 -0.82
N ALA A 39 -1.30 -5.87 -1.33
CA ALA A 39 -1.09 -5.92 -2.77
C ALA A 39 -1.98 -6.99 -3.44
N GLN A 40 -2.21 -8.15 -2.80
CA GLN A 40 -3.13 -9.16 -3.32
C GLN A 40 -4.61 -8.74 -3.24
N LYS A 41 -4.98 -7.85 -2.31
CA LYS A 41 -6.37 -7.39 -2.12
C LYS A 41 -6.82 -6.25 -3.03
N GLY A 42 -5.96 -5.76 -3.92
CA GLY A 42 -6.38 -4.82 -4.96
C GLY A 42 -5.65 -3.48 -4.96
N ALA A 43 -4.78 -3.20 -3.98
CA ALA A 43 -3.99 -1.96 -4.00
C ALA A 43 -3.14 -1.85 -5.29
N GLY A 44 -3.10 -0.67 -5.90
CA GLY A 44 -2.24 -0.37 -7.04
C GLY A 44 -0.77 -0.39 -6.67
N ALA A 45 -0.43 0.12 -5.48
CA ALA A 45 0.90 0.02 -4.88
C ALA A 45 0.81 -0.05 -3.34
N VAL A 46 1.92 -0.42 -2.69
CA VAL A 46 2.03 -0.45 -1.22
C VAL A 46 3.26 0.31 -0.76
N VAL A 47 3.16 0.96 0.41
CA VAL A 47 4.27 1.69 1.04
C VAL A 47 4.58 1.02 2.38
N THR A 48 5.87 0.80 2.66
CA THR A 48 6.34 0.27 3.94
C THR A 48 6.05 1.26 5.07
N LYS A 49 6.04 0.78 6.32
CA LYS A 49 6.15 1.68 7.47
C LYS A 49 7.49 2.43 7.37
N SER A 50 7.52 3.73 7.65
CA SER A 50 8.79 4.46 7.77
C SER A 50 9.67 3.85 8.86
N PHE A 51 10.91 3.50 8.52
CA PHE A 51 11.92 2.93 9.42
C PHE A 51 13.28 3.63 9.26
N GLY A 52 14.15 3.49 10.26
CA GLY A 52 15.53 3.97 10.24
C GLY A 52 16.53 2.82 10.32
N LEU A 53 17.83 3.15 10.44
CA LEU A 53 18.90 2.15 10.51
C LEU A 53 18.83 1.24 11.75
N LYS A 54 18.22 1.73 12.84
CA LYS A 54 18.03 0.99 14.09
C LYS A 54 16.56 0.67 14.29
N ALA A 55 16.29 -0.54 14.77
CA ALA A 55 14.95 -0.99 15.12
C ALA A 55 14.35 -0.12 16.25
N ARG A 56 13.02 0.00 16.25
CA ARG A 56 12.25 0.76 17.24
C ARG A 56 11.05 -0.08 17.67
N GLU A 57 10.89 -0.29 18.97
CA GLU A 57 9.73 -1.00 19.56
C GLU A 57 8.41 -0.25 19.32
N GLY A 58 8.46 1.07 19.20
CA GLY A 58 7.27 1.91 19.12
C GLY A 58 6.84 2.43 20.49
N TYR A 59 5.67 3.06 20.54
CA TYR A 59 5.09 3.52 21.80
C TYR A 59 4.27 2.39 22.42
N PRO A 60 4.18 2.32 23.77
CA PRO A 60 3.25 1.41 24.42
C PRO A 60 1.83 1.60 23.86
N GLY A 61 1.12 0.48 23.72
CA GLY A 61 -0.30 0.52 23.39
C GLY A 61 -1.11 1.24 24.49
N PRO A 62 -2.35 1.63 24.19
CA PRO A 62 -3.24 2.18 25.22
C PRO A 62 -3.42 1.16 26.36
N VAL A 63 -3.45 1.69 27.59
CA VAL A 63 -3.82 0.97 28.82
C VAL A 63 -5.33 0.93 28.99
#